data_AF-A0A3S0HLH1-F1
#
_entry.id   AF-A0A3S0HLH1-F1
#
_cell.length_a   1.000
_cell.length_b   1.000
_cell.length_c   1.000
_cell.angle_alpha   90.00
_cell.angle_beta   90.00
_cell.angle_gamma   90.00
#
_symmetry.space_group_name_H-M   'P 1'
#
loop_
_entity.id
_entity.type
_entity.pdbx_description
1 polymer ?
#
loop_
_entity_poly.entity_id
_entity_poly.type
_entity_poly.pdbx_seq_one_letter_code
_entity_poly.pdbx_strand_id
1 'polypeptide(L)'
;MVVDAETALDQTKKALALLGDKKTQEALGALEVATGKLELILARDPKLALAPVDTGVVIRDLYADPNAVKDAIKEARRLLGDGEVQKARPLVSNLASEVVFQTTNLPLAAYPTAIKSAASLIAKSKVDEAKDTLQAALNTLVITEVAVPLPVLRAQVLLKDAEKLAEDDKRSEESNKSLAAQLDEARKQIRMAEALGYGKKADFEPIFEQIKEIEQKSSGGKSGKGWFDRIKKQVSDLF
;
A
#
# COMPACT_ATOMS: atom_id res chain seq x y z
N MET A 1 10.07 6.44 -18.09
CA MET A 1 10.30 7.07 -16.78
C MET A 1 10.84 6.05 -15.79
N VAL A 2 10.07 5.01 -15.43
CA VAL A 2 10.50 3.92 -14.52
C VAL A 2 11.83 3.28 -14.97
N VAL A 3 11.91 2.81 -16.22
CA VAL A 3 13.13 2.20 -16.78
C VAL A 3 14.35 3.13 -16.72
N ASP A 4 14.15 4.44 -16.90
CA ASP A 4 15.25 5.40 -16.82
C ASP A 4 15.74 5.55 -15.36
N ALA A 5 14.82 5.54 -14.39
CA ALA A 5 15.12 5.62 -12.97
C ALA A 5 15.84 4.36 -12.47
N GLU A 6 15.33 3.18 -12.86
CA GLU A 6 15.98 1.88 -12.62
C GLU A 6 17.39 1.86 -13.18
N THR A 7 17.56 2.28 -14.45
CA THR A 7 18.87 2.35 -15.08
C THR A 7 19.80 3.29 -14.30
N ALA A 8 19.32 4.46 -13.86
CA ALA A 8 20.14 5.39 -13.07
C ALA A 8 20.59 4.77 -11.75
N LEU A 9 19.70 4.06 -11.05
CA LEU A 9 20.02 3.37 -9.81
C LEU A 9 21.06 2.25 -10.04
N ASP A 10 20.84 1.42 -11.06
CA ASP A 10 21.73 0.30 -11.39
C ASP A 10 23.13 0.79 -11.80
N GLN A 11 23.20 1.85 -12.61
CA GLN A 11 24.48 2.46 -12.95
C GLN A 11 25.16 3.12 -11.74
N THR A 12 24.39 3.66 -10.77
CA THR A 12 24.96 4.17 -9.52
C THR A 12 25.60 3.03 -8.71
N LYS A 13 24.91 1.91 -8.54
CA LYS A 13 25.43 0.71 -7.86
C LYS A 13 26.66 0.15 -8.59
N LYS A 14 26.60 0.09 -9.92
CA LYS A 14 27.72 -0.35 -10.77
C LYS A 14 28.94 0.57 -10.61
N ALA A 15 28.75 1.89 -10.62
CA ALA A 15 29.84 2.84 -10.42
C ALA A 15 30.51 2.64 -9.06
N LEU A 16 29.73 2.48 -7.98
CA LEU A 16 30.25 2.21 -6.65
C LEU A 16 31.10 0.92 -6.59
N ALA A 17 30.62 -0.16 -7.22
CA ALA A 17 31.37 -1.41 -7.32
C ALA A 17 32.69 -1.24 -8.11
N LEU A 18 32.63 -0.57 -9.27
CA LEU A 18 33.81 -0.30 -10.11
C LEU A 18 34.86 0.55 -9.40
N LEU A 19 34.46 1.53 -8.58
CA LEU A 19 35.39 2.29 -7.74
C LEU A 19 36.06 1.39 -6.68
N GLY A 20 35.34 0.40 -6.14
CA GLY A 20 35.93 -0.65 -5.29
C GLY A 20 37.03 -1.45 -5.99
N ASP A 21 36.82 -1.74 -7.28
CA ASP A 21 37.76 -2.46 -8.14
C ASP A 21 38.84 -1.55 -8.78
N LYS A 22 38.91 -0.28 -8.38
CA LYS A 22 39.83 0.74 -8.93
C LYS A 22 39.63 1.04 -10.43
N LYS A 23 38.49 0.66 -10.99
CA LYS A 23 38.11 0.89 -12.40
C LYS A 23 37.47 2.26 -12.60
N THR A 24 38.27 3.29 -12.35
CA THR A 24 37.83 4.70 -12.27
C THR A 24 37.17 5.22 -13.55
N GLN A 25 37.70 4.87 -14.72
CA GLN A 25 37.14 5.31 -16.01
C GLN A 25 35.80 4.64 -16.33
N GLU A 26 35.69 3.34 -16.05
CA GLU A 26 34.43 2.61 -16.20
C GLU A 26 33.36 3.15 -15.24
N ALA A 27 33.76 3.54 -14.02
CA ALA A 27 32.87 4.15 -13.04
C ALA A 27 32.33 5.51 -13.52
N LEU A 28 33.18 6.37 -14.11
CA LEU A 28 32.73 7.62 -14.72
C LEU A 28 31.71 7.37 -15.83
N GLY A 29 31.97 6.41 -16.73
CA GLY A 29 31.03 6.05 -17.78
C GLY A 29 29.67 5.59 -17.24
N ALA A 30 29.65 4.83 -16.13
CA ALA A 30 28.40 4.47 -15.46
C ALA A 30 27.68 5.70 -14.88
N LEU A 31 28.39 6.63 -14.22
CA LEU A 31 27.80 7.86 -13.69
C LEU A 31 27.30 8.81 -14.78
N GLU A 32 27.94 8.84 -15.96
CA GLU A 32 27.46 9.59 -17.13
C GLU A 32 26.10 9.07 -17.60
N VAL A 33 25.97 7.74 -17.72
CA VAL A 33 24.69 7.12 -18.07
C VAL A 33 23.64 7.43 -17.01
N ALA A 34 23.97 7.28 -15.72
CA ALA A 34 23.04 7.59 -14.63
C ALA A 34 22.58 9.06 -14.67
N THR A 35 23.51 9.99 -14.86
CA THR A 35 23.21 11.42 -14.97
C THR A 35 22.29 11.69 -16.16
N GLY A 36 22.63 11.17 -17.35
CA GLY A 36 21.80 11.35 -18.55
C GLY A 36 20.37 10.84 -18.37
N LYS A 37 20.19 9.70 -17.69
CA LYS A 37 18.85 9.16 -17.36
C LYS A 37 18.07 10.06 -16.41
N LEU A 38 18.71 10.58 -15.37
CA LEU A 38 18.09 11.49 -14.41
C LEU A 38 17.68 12.82 -15.07
N GLU A 39 18.52 13.37 -15.95
CA GLU A 39 18.20 14.57 -16.73
C GLU A 39 17.02 14.34 -17.68
N LEU A 40 16.92 13.17 -18.34
CA LEU A 40 15.76 12.83 -19.17
C LEU A 40 14.47 12.73 -18.37
N ILE A 41 14.53 12.24 -17.12
CA ILE A 41 13.36 12.20 -16.22
C ILE A 41 12.93 13.63 -15.87
N LEU A 42 13.86 14.47 -15.42
CA LEU A 42 13.60 15.86 -15.05
C LEU A 42 13.17 16.72 -16.24
N ALA A 43 13.67 16.45 -17.44
CA ALA A 43 13.24 17.15 -18.64
C ALA A 43 11.78 16.84 -19.02
N ARG A 44 11.29 15.63 -18.71
CA ARG A 44 9.88 15.24 -18.93
C ARG A 44 8.95 15.81 -17.87
N ASP A 45 9.39 15.81 -16.62
CA ASP A 45 8.65 16.42 -15.50
C ASP A 45 9.61 17.11 -14.52
N PRO A 46 9.83 18.43 -14.68
CA PRO A 46 10.75 19.18 -13.83
C PRO A 46 10.32 19.29 -12.36
N LYS A 47 9.06 19.00 -12.06
CA LYS A 47 8.51 19.08 -10.68
C LYS A 47 8.43 17.71 -10.02
N LEU A 48 8.81 16.64 -10.71
CA LEU A 48 8.79 15.30 -10.15
C LEU A 48 9.75 15.21 -8.96
N ALA A 49 9.20 14.90 -7.78
CA ALA A 49 9.99 14.78 -6.56
C ALA A 49 10.63 13.40 -6.39
N LEU A 50 9.89 12.35 -6.79
CA LEU A 50 10.24 10.95 -6.58
C LEU A 50 10.12 10.19 -7.90
N ALA A 51 11.17 9.46 -8.28
CA ALA A 51 11.13 8.56 -9.41
C ALA A 51 11.12 7.09 -8.95
N PRO A 52 10.07 6.31 -9.25
CA PRO A 52 9.98 4.92 -8.81
C PRO A 52 11.02 4.03 -9.51
N VAL A 53 11.61 3.10 -8.75
CA VAL A 53 12.65 2.16 -9.21
C VAL A 53 12.35 0.70 -8.90
N ASP A 54 11.42 0.43 -7.98
CA ASP A 54 11.05 -0.94 -7.61
C ASP A 54 9.68 -0.93 -6.93
N THR A 55 8.91 -2.00 -7.09
CA THR A 55 7.63 -2.19 -6.41
C THR A 55 7.56 -3.55 -5.74
N GLY A 56 7.16 -3.53 -4.47
CA GLY A 56 6.96 -4.71 -3.64
C GLY A 56 5.53 -4.80 -3.13
N VAL A 57 5.12 -6.00 -2.75
CA VAL A 57 3.81 -6.27 -2.12
C VAL A 57 4.03 -7.00 -0.82
N VAL A 58 3.46 -6.46 0.26
CA VAL A 58 3.44 -7.09 1.58
C VAL A 58 1.99 -7.34 1.98
N ILE A 59 1.65 -8.59 2.26
CA ILE A 59 0.30 -8.94 2.73
C ILE A 59 0.36 -9.14 4.23
N ARG A 60 -0.47 -8.37 4.96
CA ARG A 60 -0.71 -8.55 6.39
C ARG A 60 -2.14 -9.00 6.55
N ASP A 61 -2.36 -10.23 6.99
CA ASP A 61 -3.71 -10.75 7.16
C ASP A 61 -3.98 -11.12 8.62
N LEU A 62 -5.00 -10.51 9.19
CA LEU A 62 -5.43 -10.72 10.56
C LEU A 62 -6.68 -11.57 10.59
N TYR A 63 -6.54 -12.81 11.08
CA TYR A 63 -7.66 -13.71 11.34
C TYR A 63 -8.14 -13.52 12.79
N ALA A 64 -9.05 -12.58 13.00
CA ALA A 64 -9.63 -12.29 14.31
C ALA A 64 -11.11 -11.92 14.22
N ASP A 65 -11.81 -11.96 15.36
CA ASP A 65 -13.14 -11.36 15.48
C ASP A 65 -13.01 -9.84 15.68
N PRO A 66 -13.91 -9.00 15.12
CA PRO A 66 -13.87 -7.55 15.31
C PRO A 66 -13.85 -7.09 16.78
N ASN A 67 -14.44 -7.85 17.71
CA ASN A 67 -14.38 -7.52 19.14
C ASN A 67 -13.00 -7.79 19.73
N ALA A 68 -12.35 -8.88 19.34
CA ALA A 68 -10.97 -9.16 19.76
C ALA A 68 -10.01 -8.06 19.29
N VAL A 69 -10.23 -7.51 18.09
CA VAL A 69 -9.50 -6.34 17.59
C VAL A 69 -9.75 -5.10 18.46
N LYS A 70 -11.00 -4.82 18.82
CA LYS A 70 -11.33 -3.71 19.73
C LYS A 70 -10.67 -3.85 21.10
N ASP A 71 -10.65 -5.05 21.65
CA ASP A 71 -10.01 -5.34 22.94
C ASP A 71 -8.50 -5.13 22.86
N ALA A 72 -7.85 -5.62 21.80
CA ALA A 72 -6.43 -5.39 21.56
C ALA A 72 -6.09 -3.91 21.38
N ILE A 73 -6.94 -3.13 20.69
CA ILE A 73 -6.78 -1.67 20.57
C ILE A 73 -6.92 -0.99 21.93
N LYS A 74 -7.89 -1.40 22.75
CA LYS A 74 -8.09 -0.85 24.09
C LYS A 74 -6.87 -1.09 24.97
N GLU A 75 -6.30 -2.29 24.92
CA GLU A 75 -5.09 -2.60 25.67
C GLU A 75 -3.87 -1.84 25.15
N ALA A 76 -3.69 -1.75 23.83
CA ALA A 76 -2.62 -0.95 23.25
C ALA A 76 -2.71 0.53 23.67
N ARG A 77 -3.92 1.11 23.70
CA ARG A 77 -4.15 2.48 24.19
C ARG A 77 -3.80 2.64 25.66
N ARG A 78 -4.17 1.67 26.51
CA ARG A 78 -3.82 1.69 27.94
C ARG A 78 -2.30 1.68 28.12
N LEU A 79 -1.62 0.72 27.50
CA LEU A 79 -0.15 0.59 27.56
C LEU A 79 0.56 1.86 27.08
N LEU A 80 0.10 2.47 25.99
CA LEU A 80 0.66 3.74 25.50
C LEU A 80 0.39 4.89 26.47
N GLY A 81 -0.82 4.97 27.05
CA GLY A 81 -1.18 5.96 28.07
C GLY A 81 -0.31 5.87 29.32
N ASP A 82 0.10 4.66 29.69
CA ASP A 82 0.99 4.39 30.83
C ASP A 82 2.49 4.57 30.48
N GLY A 83 2.82 4.94 29.23
CA GLY A 83 4.20 5.09 28.77
C GLY A 83 4.92 3.76 28.47
N GLU A 84 4.22 2.63 28.50
CA GLU A 84 4.76 1.28 28.27
C GLU A 84 4.91 0.94 26.77
N VAL A 85 5.62 1.81 26.03
CA VAL A 85 5.74 1.76 24.57
C VAL A 85 6.20 0.39 24.06
N GLN A 86 7.16 -0.25 24.72
CA GLN A 86 7.71 -1.53 24.26
C GLN A 86 6.71 -2.69 24.41
N LYS A 87 5.76 -2.60 25.35
CA LYS A 87 4.68 -3.59 25.48
C LYS A 87 3.56 -3.34 24.47
N ALA A 88 3.25 -2.08 24.17
CA ALA A 88 2.23 -1.72 23.19
C ALA A 88 2.65 -2.03 21.75
N ARG A 89 3.92 -1.83 21.41
CA ARG A 89 4.45 -1.98 20.05
C ARG A 89 4.06 -3.29 19.35
N PRO A 90 4.26 -4.49 19.93
CA PRO A 90 3.88 -5.73 19.26
C PRO A 90 2.35 -5.87 19.06
N LEU A 91 1.53 -5.29 19.95
CA LEU A 91 0.07 -5.29 19.75
C LEU A 91 -0.30 -4.42 18.55
N VAL A 92 0.18 -3.17 18.51
CA VAL A 92 -0.11 -2.24 17.41
C VAL A 92 0.41 -2.77 16.08
N SER A 93 1.60 -3.37 16.07
CA SER A 93 2.21 -3.92 14.85
C SER A 93 1.39 -5.06 14.22
N ASN A 94 0.54 -5.74 14.98
CA ASN A 94 -0.28 -6.86 14.51
C ASN A 94 -1.73 -6.44 14.18
N LEU A 95 -2.12 -5.21 14.49
CA LEU A 95 -3.45 -4.67 14.20
C LEU A 95 -3.54 -4.14 12.77
N ALA A 96 -3.33 -5.03 11.79
CA ALA A 96 -3.40 -4.71 10.37
C ALA A 96 -3.99 -5.87 9.56
N SER A 97 -4.89 -5.56 8.63
CA SER A 97 -5.43 -6.51 7.65
C SER A 97 -5.49 -5.81 6.29
N GLU A 98 -4.43 -5.93 5.51
CA GLU A 98 -4.15 -5.10 4.35
C GLU A 98 -3.17 -5.74 3.37
N VAL A 99 -3.26 -5.29 2.13
CA VAL A 99 -2.21 -5.44 1.12
C VAL A 99 -1.48 -4.11 1.04
N VAL A 100 -0.18 -4.09 1.31
CA VAL A 100 0.67 -2.90 1.22
C VAL A 100 1.49 -2.97 -0.05
N PHE A 101 1.27 -2.00 -0.93
CA PHE A 101 2.12 -1.74 -2.09
C PHE A 101 3.23 -0.80 -1.65
N GLN A 102 4.46 -1.28 -1.71
CA GLN A 102 5.65 -0.51 -1.40
C GLN A 102 6.32 -0.11 -2.71
N THR A 103 6.62 1.17 -2.86
CA THR A 103 7.40 1.67 -4.00
C THR A 103 8.68 2.28 -3.47
N THR A 104 9.82 1.78 -3.93
CA THR A 104 11.12 2.42 -3.67
C THR A 104 11.34 3.50 -4.73
N ASN A 105 11.81 4.67 -4.31
CA ASN A 105 11.95 5.84 -5.17
C ASN A 105 13.31 6.52 -5.02
N LEU A 106 13.79 7.09 -6.13
CA LEU A 106 14.90 8.03 -6.15
C LEU A 106 14.40 9.45 -5.81
N PRO A 107 14.98 10.12 -4.79
CA PRO A 107 14.66 11.51 -4.48
C PRO A 107 15.34 12.47 -5.47
N LEU A 108 14.58 12.99 -6.44
CA LEU A 108 15.13 13.79 -7.55
C LEU A 108 15.64 15.18 -7.14
N ALA A 109 15.26 15.67 -5.95
CA ALA A 109 15.77 16.94 -5.43
C ALA A 109 17.27 16.91 -5.09
N ALA A 110 17.79 15.75 -4.64
CA ALA A 110 19.15 15.63 -4.13
C ALA A 110 19.99 14.57 -4.87
N TYR A 111 19.37 13.49 -5.33
CA TYR A 111 20.07 12.36 -5.93
C TYR A 111 20.90 12.75 -7.17
N PRO A 112 20.38 13.50 -8.16
CA PRO A 112 21.16 13.91 -9.33
C PRO A 112 22.40 14.75 -8.98
N THR A 113 22.27 15.64 -7.99
CA THR A 113 23.38 16.46 -7.50
C THR A 113 24.46 15.60 -6.84
N ALA A 114 24.08 14.56 -6.10
CA ALA A 114 25.03 13.63 -5.49
C ALA A 114 25.81 12.83 -6.56
N ILE A 115 25.13 12.37 -7.62
CA ILE A 115 25.79 11.67 -8.75
C ILE A 115 26.83 12.57 -9.42
N LYS A 116 26.46 13.83 -9.73
CA LYS A 116 27.39 14.83 -10.31
C LYS A 116 28.56 15.13 -9.39
N SER A 117 28.32 15.21 -8.07
CA SER A 117 29.35 15.45 -7.07
C SER A 117 30.35 14.29 -7.01
N ALA A 118 29.88 13.04 -7.02
CA ALA A 118 30.74 11.87 -7.07
C ALA A 118 31.61 11.84 -8.35
N ALA A 119 31.03 12.15 -9.52
CA ALA A 119 31.80 12.26 -10.76
C ALA A 119 32.91 13.33 -10.67
N SER A 120 32.62 14.49 -10.06
CA SER A 120 33.61 15.54 -9.82
C SER A 120 34.74 15.10 -8.88
N LEU A 121 34.42 14.34 -7.83
CA LEU A 121 35.41 13.80 -6.88
C LEU A 121 36.32 12.78 -7.57
N ILE A 122 35.76 11.91 -8.41
CA ILE A 122 36.53 10.96 -9.20
C ILE A 122 37.53 11.69 -10.12
N ALA A 123 37.10 12.74 -10.81
CA ALA A 123 37.96 13.54 -11.68
C ALA A 123 39.11 14.23 -10.91
N LYS A 124 38.93 14.48 -9.61
CA LYS A 124 39.95 15.03 -8.69
C LYS A 124 40.77 13.93 -7.99
N SER A 125 40.66 12.68 -8.44
CA SER A 125 41.30 11.50 -7.83
C SER A 125 40.91 11.23 -6.37
N LYS A 126 39.79 11.80 -5.91
CA LYS A 126 39.23 11.63 -4.56
C LYS A 126 38.26 10.45 -4.53
N VAL A 127 38.79 9.25 -4.78
CA VAL A 127 37.99 8.03 -5.00
C VAL A 127 37.21 7.61 -3.76
N ASP A 128 37.81 7.64 -2.57
CA ASP A 128 37.12 7.24 -1.34
C ASP A 128 35.95 8.18 -1.02
N GLU A 129 36.16 9.49 -1.15
CA GLU A 129 35.11 10.50 -0.98
C GLU A 129 33.97 10.34 -1.99
N ALA A 130 34.29 9.92 -3.23
CA ALA A 130 33.28 9.61 -4.24
C ALA A 130 32.46 8.38 -3.86
N LYS A 131 33.09 7.32 -3.34
CA LYS A 131 32.39 6.13 -2.86
C LYS A 131 31.45 6.47 -1.71
N ASP A 132 31.91 7.27 -0.75
CA ASP A 132 31.09 7.74 0.38
C ASP A 132 29.89 8.55 -0.12
N THR A 133 30.09 9.41 -1.13
CA THR A 133 29.02 10.20 -1.75
C THR A 133 27.97 9.30 -2.42
N LEU A 134 28.40 8.29 -3.19
CA LEU A 134 27.49 7.35 -3.85
C LEU A 134 26.74 6.48 -2.83
N GLN A 135 27.43 5.99 -1.79
CA GLN A 135 26.83 5.23 -0.70
C GLN A 135 25.77 6.07 0.04
N ALA A 136 26.09 7.33 0.35
CA ALA A 136 25.14 8.26 0.96
C ALA A 136 23.92 8.47 0.06
N ALA A 137 24.11 8.66 -1.24
CA ALA A 137 23.00 8.80 -2.20
C ALA A 137 22.10 7.55 -2.23
N LEU A 138 22.69 6.34 -2.26
CA LEU A 138 21.93 5.07 -2.22
C LEU A 138 21.16 4.89 -0.90
N ASN A 139 21.64 5.44 0.21
CA ASN A 139 20.95 5.42 1.49
C ASN A 139 19.81 6.46 1.59
N THR A 140 19.63 7.32 0.57
CA THR A 140 18.52 8.31 0.54
C THR A 140 17.27 7.83 -0.19
N LEU A 141 17.26 6.59 -0.71
CA LEU A 141 16.08 6.04 -1.39
C LEU A 141 14.85 6.13 -0.48
N VAL A 142 13.73 6.58 -1.05
CA VAL A 142 12.49 6.83 -0.31
C VAL A 142 11.50 5.72 -0.59
N ILE A 143 11.04 5.05 0.47
CA ILE A 143 9.95 4.07 0.37
C ILE A 143 8.64 4.82 0.61
N THR A 144 7.72 4.71 -0.36
CA THR A 144 6.34 5.16 -0.22
C THR A 144 5.42 3.96 -0.17
N GLU A 145 4.42 3.98 0.69
CA GLU A 145 3.50 2.86 0.89
C GLU A 145 2.06 3.27 0.60
N VAL A 146 1.30 2.36 -0.02
CA VAL A 146 -0.15 2.46 -0.16
C VAL A 146 -0.76 1.19 0.41
N ALA A 147 -1.58 1.34 1.45
CA ALA A 147 -2.28 0.23 2.09
C ALA A 147 -3.69 0.08 1.55
N VAL A 148 -4.04 -1.15 1.16
CA VAL A 148 -5.37 -1.54 0.68
C VAL A 148 -6.03 -2.44 1.73
N PRO A 149 -7.15 -2.04 2.35
CA PRO A 149 -7.76 -2.83 3.42
C PRO A 149 -8.34 -4.15 2.91
N LEU A 150 -7.81 -5.28 3.37
CA LEU A 150 -8.32 -6.62 3.02
C LEU A 150 -9.79 -6.81 3.41
N PRO A 151 -10.29 -6.35 4.58
CA PRO A 151 -11.69 -6.51 4.92
C PRO A 151 -12.63 -5.77 3.96
N VAL A 152 -12.22 -4.61 3.42
CA VAL A 152 -13.00 -3.89 2.41
C VAL A 152 -13.06 -4.70 1.10
N LEU A 153 -11.93 -5.22 0.62
CA LEU A 153 -11.88 -6.08 -0.57
C LEU A 153 -12.74 -7.34 -0.42
N ARG A 154 -12.68 -8.00 0.75
CA ARG A 154 -13.51 -9.17 1.07
C ARG A 154 -14.99 -8.82 1.04
N ALA A 155 -15.38 -7.70 1.64
CA ALA A 155 -16.76 -7.22 1.62
C ALA A 155 -17.25 -6.96 0.19
N GLN A 156 -16.43 -6.39 -0.69
CA GLN A 156 -16.79 -6.18 -2.10
C GLN A 156 -17.11 -7.50 -2.82
N VAL A 157 -16.28 -8.53 -2.62
CA VAL A 157 -16.50 -9.86 -3.19
C VAL A 157 -17.78 -10.49 -2.64
N LEU A 158 -17.96 -10.46 -1.32
CA LEU A 158 -19.16 -10.99 -0.65
C LEU A 158 -20.44 -10.32 -1.13
N LEU A 159 -20.44 -8.99 -1.29
CA LEU A 159 -21.58 -8.23 -1.79
C LEU A 159 -21.88 -8.54 -3.26
N LYS A 160 -20.86 -8.74 -4.09
CA LYS A 160 -21.02 -9.13 -5.49
C LYS A 160 -21.66 -10.52 -5.61
N ASP A 161 -21.27 -11.46 -4.77
CA ASP A 161 -21.86 -12.80 -4.78
C ASP A 161 -23.26 -12.82 -4.18
N ALA A 162 -23.50 -12.01 -3.12
CA ALA A 162 -24.82 -11.80 -2.54
C ALA A 162 -25.80 -11.18 -3.55
N GLU A 163 -25.35 -10.23 -4.36
CA GLU A 163 -26.17 -9.64 -5.42
C GLU A 163 -26.68 -10.70 -6.41
N LYS A 164 -25.80 -11.59 -6.90
CA LYS A 164 -26.20 -12.65 -7.83
C LYS A 164 -27.30 -13.53 -7.24
N LEU A 165 -27.20 -13.86 -5.96
CA LEU A 165 -28.24 -14.63 -5.26
C LEU A 165 -29.52 -13.82 -5.11
N ALA A 166 -29.42 -12.54 -4.77
CA ALA A 166 -30.57 -11.67 -4.59
C ALA A 166 -31.35 -11.42 -5.89
N GLU A 167 -30.68 -11.45 -7.04
CA GLU A 167 -31.32 -11.29 -8.36
C GLU A 167 -32.00 -12.56 -8.88
N ASP A 168 -31.67 -13.73 -8.33
CA ASP A 168 -32.30 -15.01 -8.68
C ASP A 168 -33.73 -15.09 -8.11
N ASP A 169 -34.72 -15.12 -9.01
CA ASP A 169 -36.15 -15.23 -8.70
C ASP A 169 -36.60 -16.67 -8.38
N LYS A 170 -35.72 -17.65 -8.56
CA LYS A 170 -35.93 -19.07 -8.26
C LYS A 170 -35.02 -19.58 -7.15
N ARG A 171 -34.59 -18.68 -6.26
CA ARG A 171 -33.67 -18.97 -5.17
C ARG A 171 -34.19 -20.08 -4.25
N SER A 172 -33.40 -21.15 -4.09
CA SER A 172 -33.70 -22.23 -3.14
C SER A 172 -33.54 -21.78 -1.68
N GLU A 173 -33.96 -22.62 -0.73
CA GLU A 173 -33.71 -22.37 0.70
C GLU A 173 -32.21 -22.31 1.03
N GLU A 174 -31.38 -23.15 0.40
CA GLU A 174 -29.93 -23.13 0.55
C GLU A 174 -29.34 -21.82 0.03
N SER A 175 -29.79 -21.36 -1.14
CA SER A 175 -29.35 -20.09 -1.70
C SER A 175 -29.82 -18.89 -0.86
N ASN A 176 -30.99 -18.97 -0.20
CA ASN A 176 -31.42 -17.98 0.79
C ASN A 176 -30.51 -17.96 2.03
N LYS A 177 -30.11 -19.12 2.55
CA LYS A 177 -29.14 -19.21 3.66
C LYS A 177 -27.78 -18.66 3.25
N SER A 178 -27.32 -18.96 2.04
CA SER A 178 -26.06 -18.44 1.49
C SER A 178 -26.07 -16.92 1.37
N LEU A 179 -27.16 -16.33 0.85
CA LEU A 179 -27.33 -14.88 0.77
C LEU A 179 -27.22 -14.23 2.16
N ALA A 180 -27.94 -14.76 3.15
CA ALA A 180 -27.90 -14.25 4.52
C ALA A 180 -26.49 -14.36 5.12
N ALA A 181 -25.80 -15.48 4.90
CA ALA A 181 -24.43 -15.70 5.37
C ALA A 181 -23.44 -14.71 4.72
N GLN A 182 -23.58 -14.45 3.42
CA GLN A 182 -22.71 -13.50 2.71
C GLN A 182 -22.94 -12.06 3.19
N LEU A 183 -24.18 -11.64 3.43
CA LEU A 183 -24.49 -10.32 3.98
C LEU A 183 -23.98 -10.16 5.42
N ASP A 184 -24.11 -11.20 6.25
CA ASP A 184 -23.55 -11.19 7.62
C ASP A 184 -22.02 -11.13 7.61
N GLU A 185 -21.37 -11.91 6.74
CA GLU A 185 -19.92 -11.89 6.62
C GLU A 185 -19.42 -10.55 6.05
N ALA A 186 -20.09 -9.99 5.04
CA ALA A 186 -19.76 -8.66 4.52
C ALA A 186 -19.85 -7.61 5.64
N ARG A 187 -20.91 -7.68 6.46
CA ARG A 187 -21.06 -6.82 7.64
C ARG A 187 -19.93 -7.00 8.65
N LYS A 188 -19.47 -8.23 8.93
CA LYS A 188 -18.33 -8.49 9.81
C LYS A 188 -17.03 -7.92 9.25
N GLN A 189 -16.78 -8.08 7.95
CA GLN A 189 -15.61 -7.52 7.29
C GLN A 189 -15.61 -5.98 7.33
N ILE A 190 -16.76 -5.33 7.12
CA ILE A 190 -16.88 -3.87 7.27
C ILE A 190 -16.64 -3.42 8.71
N ARG A 191 -17.15 -4.16 9.72
CA ARG A 191 -16.84 -3.89 11.14
C ARG A 191 -15.36 -4.08 11.45
N MET A 192 -14.71 -5.05 10.82
CA MET A 192 -13.27 -5.26 10.95
C MET A 192 -12.50 -4.05 10.38
N ALA A 193 -12.90 -3.57 9.20
CA ALA A 193 -12.30 -2.37 8.60
C ALA A 193 -12.45 -1.14 9.50
N GLU A 194 -13.65 -0.93 10.05
CA GLU A 194 -13.92 0.15 11.01
C GLU A 194 -13.07 0.01 12.28
N ALA A 195 -12.99 -1.18 12.85
CA ALA A 195 -12.23 -1.43 14.08
C ALA A 195 -10.73 -1.17 13.88
N LEU A 196 -10.17 -1.61 12.74
CA LEU A 196 -8.76 -1.39 12.39
C LEU A 196 -8.44 0.06 11.99
N GLY A 197 -9.45 0.92 11.85
CA GLY A 197 -9.27 2.34 11.61
C GLY A 197 -9.03 2.71 10.15
N TYR A 198 -9.47 1.88 9.20
CA TYR A 198 -9.36 2.17 7.77
C TYR A 198 -10.35 3.24 7.25
N GLY A 199 -11.12 3.86 8.15
CA GLY A 199 -12.05 4.94 7.85
C GLY A 199 -12.65 5.50 9.14
N LYS A 200 -13.50 6.52 9.01
CA LYS A 200 -14.26 7.07 10.14
C LYS A 200 -15.57 6.32 10.26
N LYS A 201 -16.13 6.31 11.48
CA LYS A 201 -17.46 5.73 11.74
C LYS A 201 -18.55 6.20 10.77
N ALA A 202 -18.53 7.49 10.41
CA ALA A 202 -19.48 8.09 9.48
C ALA A 202 -19.39 7.52 8.04
N ASP A 203 -18.24 6.97 7.65
CA ASP A 203 -18.03 6.36 6.34
C ASP A 203 -18.69 4.96 6.28
N PHE A 204 -18.75 4.27 7.42
CA PHE A 204 -19.25 2.90 7.56
C PHE A 204 -20.73 2.79 7.93
N GLU A 205 -21.27 3.74 8.71
CA GLU A 205 -22.66 3.72 9.18
C GLU A 205 -23.70 3.54 8.05
N PRO A 206 -23.61 4.26 6.91
CA PRO A 206 -24.56 4.08 5.83
C PRO A 206 -24.42 2.72 5.12
N ILE A 207 -23.26 2.06 5.21
CA ILE A 207 -23.04 0.71 4.66
C ILE A 207 -23.81 -0.31 5.49
N PHE A 208 -23.77 -0.19 6.83
CA PHE A 208 -24.53 -1.10 7.70
C PHE A 208 -26.04 -1.00 7.50
N GLU A 209 -26.58 0.21 7.35
CA GLU A 209 -28.00 0.40 7.06
C GLU A 209 -28.39 -0.18 5.71
N GLN A 210 -27.53 -0.06 4.69
CA GLN A 210 -27.80 -0.67 3.38
C GLN A 210 -27.81 -2.19 3.42
N ILE A 211 -26.91 -2.83 4.16
CA ILE A 211 -26.94 -4.29 4.34
C ILE A 211 -28.28 -4.70 4.96
N LYS A 212 -28.73 -3.97 5.99
CA LYS A 212 -30.02 -4.22 6.65
C LYS A 212 -31.22 -4.00 5.71
N GLU A 213 -31.20 -2.95 4.89
CA GLU A 213 -32.23 -2.74 3.85
C GLU A 213 -32.28 -3.89 2.85
N ILE A 214 -31.12 -4.40 2.42
CA ILE A 214 -31.02 -5.53 1.48
C ILE A 214 -31.54 -6.82 2.12
N GLU A 215 -31.21 -7.10 3.38
CA GLU A 215 -31.76 -8.23 4.13
C GLU A 215 -33.30 -8.15 4.19
N GLN A 216 -33.85 -6.96 4.45
CA GLN A 216 -35.31 -6.76 4.47
C GLN A 216 -35.93 -6.95 3.08
N LYS A 217 -35.33 -6.40 2.03
CA LYS A 217 -35.81 -6.52 0.64
C LYS A 217 -35.79 -7.96 0.15
N SER A 218 -34.75 -8.73 0.50
CA SER A 218 -34.57 -10.12 0.10
C SER A 218 -35.32 -11.14 0.94
N SER A 219 -35.92 -10.70 2.06
CA SER A 219 -36.70 -11.55 2.95
C SER A 219 -37.90 -12.22 2.26
N GLY A 220 -38.25 -13.43 2.71
CA GLY A 220 -39.36 -14.19 2.13
C GLY A 220 -39.12 -14.66 0.70
N GLY A 221 -37.86 -14.81 0.28
CA GLY A 221 -37.49 -15.27 -1.06
C GLY A 221 -37.66 -14.22 -2.16
N LYS A 222 -37.87 -12.96 -1.80
CA LYS A 222 -37.98 -11.86 -2.77
C LYS A 222 -36.66 -11.64 -3.50
N SER A 223 -36.76 -11.33 -4.78
CA SER A 223 -35.63 -11.01 -5.65
C SER A 223 -35.76 -9.61 -6.25
N GLY A 224 -34.63 -9.03 -6.65
CA GLY A 224 -34.64 -7.73 -7.32
C GLY A 224 -33.26 -7.25 -7.75
N LYS A 225 -33.26 -6.54 -8.88
CA LYS A 225 -32.05 -5.96 -9.48
C LYS A 225 -31.73 -4.59 -8.90
N GLY A 226 -30.45 -4.25 -8.89
CA GLY A 226 -29.96 -2.93 -8.47
C GLY A 226 -30.06 -2.64 -6.97
N TRP A 227 -30.47 -3.60 -6.14
CA TRP A 227 -30.48 -3.44 -4.69
C TRP A 227 -29.09 -3.19 -4.10
N PHE A 228 -28.04 -3.65 -4.80
CA PHE A 228 -26.66 -3.59 -4.36
C PHE A 228 -25.84 -2.44 -4.99
N ASP A 229 -26.40 -1.70 -5.96
CA ASP A 229 -25.63 -0.68 -6.70
C ASP A 229 -25.05 0.40 -5.80
N ARG A 230 -25.87 0.89 -4.85
CA ARG A 230 -25.46 1.94 -3.91
C ARG A 230 -24.38 1.44 -2.95
N ILE A 231 -24.55 0.24 -2.38
CA ILE A 231 -23.60 -0.29 -1.39
C ILE A 231 -22.27 -0.68 -2.03
N LYS A 232 -22.29 -1.31 -3.22
CA LYS A 232 -21.06 -1.65 -3.95
C LYS A 232 -20.28 -0.40 -4.29
N LYS A 233 -20.95 0.64 -4.79
CA LYS A 233 -20.30 1.93 -5.06
C LYS A 233 -19.68 2.50 -3.80
N GLN A 234 -20.45 2.58 -2.71
CA GLN A 234 -19.95 3.14 -1.46
C GLN A 234 -18.78 2.36 -0.85
N VAL A 235 -18.81 1.02 -0.90
CA VAL A 235 -17.70 0.18 -0.42
C VAL A 235 -16.46 0.33 -1.32
N SER A 236 -16.64 0.51 -2.63
CA SER A 236 -15.54 0.84 -3.54
C SER A 236 -14.97 2.23 -3.31
N ASP A 237 -15.78 3.20 -2.91
CA ASP A 237 -15.32 4.58 -2.65
C ASP A 237 -14.59 4.74 -1.30
N LEU A 238 -14.50 3.68 -0.47
CA LEU A 238 -13.75 3.70 0.80
C LEU A 238 -12.23 3.74 0.59
N PHE A 239 -11.74 3.30 -0.56
CA PHE A 239 -10.31 3.17 -0.87
C PHE A 239 -10.07 3.25 -2.39
#